data_AF-A0A2H3BLP0-F1
#
_entry.id   AF-A0A2H3BLP0-F1
#
_cell.length_a   1.000
_cell.length_b   1.000
_cell.length_c   1.000
_cell.angle_alpha   90.00
_cell.angle_beta   90.00
_cell.angle_gamma   90.00
#
_symmetry.space_group_name_H-M   'P 1'
#
loop_
_entity.id
_entity.type
_entity.pdbx_description
1 polymer ?
#
loop_
_entity_poly.entity_id
_entity_poly.type
_entity_poly.pdbx_seq_one_letter_code
_entity_poly.pdbx_strand_id
1 'polypeptide(L)'
;MLWTLARHDLASIIKRSIPASKAPPSLSKNPGNLYEVLSRTPLGGVGRHVYQTRWTTKKIPDCYWKVTRTQFKCEGKHGKAWGLLFWKGKQVSEQPERIRGSLKYSWNEGRSEGVWDYENPNAKRAKKGKSNTIQAAS
;
A
#
# COMPACT_ATOMS: atom_id res chain seq x y z
N MET A 1 5.15 -18.04 45.83
CA MET A 1 5.20 -16.65 45.32
C MET A 1 5.34 -16.70 43.82
N LEU A 2 4.24 -16.45 43.09
CA LEU A 2 4.22 -16.43 41.63
C LEU A 2 4.41 -14.98 41.17
N TRP A 3 5.61 -14.61 40.72
CA TRP A 3 5.80 -13.33 40.03
C TRP A 3 5.38 -13.49 38.58
N THR A 4 4.14 -13.14 38.28
CA THR A 4 3.70 -12.87 36.91
C THR A 4 4.35 -11.57 36.45
N LEU A 5 5.49 -11.66 35.76
CA LEU A 5 6.03 -10.57 34.95
C LEU A 5 5.04 -10.28 33.83
N ALA A 6 4.22 -9.24 34.01
CA ALA A 6 3.44 -8.68 32.93
C ALA A 6 4.39 -8.29 31.80
N ARG A 7 4.37 -9.06 30.70
CA ARG A 7 5.07 -8.71 29.47
C ARG A 7 4.35 -7.51 28.88
N HIS A 8 4.79 -6.33 29.27
CA HIS A 8 4.31 -5.09 28.69
C HIS A 8 4.73 -5.05 27.23
N ASP A 9 3.77 -4.86 26.33
CA ASP A 9 4.06 -4.61 24.92
C ASP A 9 4.70 -3.22 24.79
N LEU A 10 6.04 -3.21 24.84
CA LEU A 10 6.84 -1.99 24.73
C LEU A 10 6.51 -1.19 23.46
N ALA A 11 6.10 -1.86 22.38
CA ALA A 11 5.74 -1.18 21.14
C ALA A 11 4.44 -0.38 21.29
N SER A 12 3.47 -0.90 22.05
CA SER A 12 2.21 -0.19 22.34
C SER A 12 2.43 1.00 23.26
N ILE A 13 3.33 0.88 24.24
CA ILE A 13 3.67 1.98 25.15
C ILE A 13 4.36 3.13 24.39
N ILE A 14 5.36 2.82 23.56
CA ILE A 14 6.08 3.83 22.75
C ILE A 14 5.15 4.54 21.77
N LYS A 15 4.22 3.79 21.14
CA LYS A 15 3.22 4.40 20.24
C LYS A 15 2.29 5.38 20.95
N ARG A 16 1.94 5.11 22.21
CA ARG A 16 1.03 5.97 22.99
C ARG A 16 1.72 7.24 23.50
N SER A 17 3.03 7.20 23.74
CA SER A 17 3.78 8.32 24.31
C SER A 17 4.21 9.37 23.27
N ILE A 18 4.25 9.02 21.98
CA ILE A 18 4.66 9.95 20.92
C ILE A 18 3.41 10.49 20.21
N PRO A 19 3.15 11.81 20.23
CA PRO A 19 2.05 12.39 19.48
C PRO A 19 2.28 12.18 17.98
N ALA A 20 1.22 11.78 17.25
CA ALA A 20 1.31 11.43 15.83
C ALA A 20 1.93 12.54 14.95
N SER A 21 1.83 13.81 15.36
CA SER A 21 2.41 14.97 14.66
C SER A 21 3.94 15.06 14.75
N LYS A 22 4.55 14.44 15.78
CA LYS A 22 6.02 14.42 15.97
C LYS A 22 6.62 13.02 15.74
N ALA A 23 5.82 12.07 15.27
CA ALA A 23 6.30 10.72 15.02
C ALA A 23 7.32 10.72 13.87
N PRO A 24 8.47 10.03 14.00
CA PRO A 24 9.43 9.93 12.93
C PRO A 24 8.82 9.19 11.72
N PRO A 25 9.30 9.45 10.49
CA PRO A 25 8.76 8.81 9.29
C PRO A 25 8.74 7.27 9.35
N SER A 26 9.67 6.65 10.08
CA SER A 26 9.72 5.20 10.34
C SER A 26 8.47 4.64 11.01
N LEU A 27 7.79 5.45 11.84
CA LEU A 27 6.55 5.07 12.53
C LEU A 27 5.29 5.44 11.74
N SER A 28 5.42 6.19 10.64
CA SER A 28 4.29 6.63 9.85
C SER A 28 3.74 5.50 8.96
N LYS A 29 2.43 5.24 9.06
CA LYS A 29 1.68 4.32 8.18
C LYS A 29 1.13 5.01 6.93
N ASN A 30 1.61 6.23 6.66
CA ASN A 30 1.12 7.01 5.55
C ASN A 30 1.59 6.39 4.23
N PRO A 31 0.75 6.40 3.18
CA PRO A 31 1.16 5.94 1.88
C PRO A 31 2.31 6.81 1.34
N GLY A 32 3.19 6.22 0.53
CA GLY A 32 4.38 6.87 0.00
C GLY A 32 4.85 6.22 -1.29
N ASN A 33 6.08 6.50 -1.71
CA ASN A 33 6.67 5.67 -2.76
C ASN A 33 6.98 4.26 -2.22
N LEU A 34 7.17 3.27 -3.10
CA LEU A 34 7.37 1.89 -2.68
C LEU A 34 8.58 1.73 -1.74
N TYR A 35 9.69 2.40 -2.02
CA TYR A 35 10.91 2.27 -1.23
C TYR A 35 10.76 2.92 0.14
N GLU A 36 10.10 4.08 0.21
CA GLU A 36 9.79 4.74 1.48
C GLU A 36 8.88 3.88 2.36
N VAL A 37 7.90 3.18 1.76
CA VAL A 37 7.04 2.28 2.51
C VAL A 37 7.84 1.08 3.04
N LEU A 38 8.68 0.48 2.20
CA LEU A 38 9.45 -0.71 2.57
C LEU A 38 10.63 -0.40 3.51
N SER A 39 11.24 0.78 3.42
CA SER A 39 12.38 1.18 4.26
C SER A 39 11.99 1.43 5.71
N ARG A 40 10.71 1.72 5.97
CA ARG A 40 10.14 1.83 7.33
C ARG A 40 9.98 0.48 8.01
N THR A 41 9.96 -0.61 7.23
CA THR A 41 9.71 -1.96 7.75
C THR A 41 11.00 -2.73 8.01
N PRO A 42 11.04 -3.61 9.02
CA PRO A 42 12.17 -4.49 9.26
C PRO A 42 12.50 -5.35 8.02
N LEU A 43 13.78 -5.70 7.86
CA LEU A 43 14.26 -6.53 6.75
C LEU A 43 13.91 -5.96 5.36
N GLY A 44 13.73 -4.65 5.25
CA GLY A 44 13.39 -3.99 4.00
C GLY A 44 12.07 -4.46 3.40
N GLY A 45 11.14 -4.89 4.25
CA GLY A 45 9.79 -5.30 3.84
C GLY A 45 9.70 -6.67 3.18
N VAL A 46 10.74 -7.49 3.24
CA VAL A 46 10.67 -8.88 2.79
C VAL A 46 9.57 -9.64 3.54
N GLY A 47 8.72 -10.35 2.80
CA GLY A 47 7.55 -11.06 3.31
C GLY A 47 6.31 -10.19 3.49
N ARG A 48 6.43 -8.85 3.36
CA ARG A 48 5.27 -7.94 3.47
C ARG A 48 4.46 -7.88 2.19
N HIS A 49 3.19 -7.57 2.38
CA HIS A 49 2.26 -7.28 1.29
C HIS A 49 2.21 -5.78 1.08
N VAL A 50 2.31 -5.34 -0.17
CA VAL A 50 2.17 -3.93 -0.53
C VAL A 50 1.32 -3.80 -1.77
N TYR A 51 0.53 -2.73 -1.85
CA TYR A 51 -0.38 -2.52 -2.96
C TYR A 51 -0.31 -1.07 -3.43
N GLN A 52 -0.68 -0.84 -4.70
CA GLN A 52 -0.85 0.52 -5.20
C GLN A 52 -2.21 1.05 -4.74
N THR A 53 -2.22 2.21 -4.09
CA THR A 53 -3.45 2.81 -3.54
C THR A 53 -4.53 3.02 -4.61
N ARG A 54 -4.13 3.25 -5.86
CA ARG A 54 -5.03 3.36 -7.02
C ARG A 54 -5.88 2.11 -7.29
N TRP A 55 -5.44 0.93 -6.87
CA TRP A 55 -6.23 -0.29 -7.02
C TRP A 55 -7.45 -0.23 -6.12
N THR A 56 -7.29 0.26 -4.88
CA THR A 56 -8.41 0.55 -3.98
C THR A 56 -9.33 1.62 -4.55
N THR A 57 -8.78 2.70 -5.13
CA THR A 57 -9.60 3.74 -5.80
C THR A 57 -10.44 3.16 -6.94
N LYS A 58 -9.92 2.16 -7.65
CA LYS A 58 -10.61 1.46 -8.73
C LYS A 58 -11.53 0.33 -8.26
N LYS A 59 -11.69 0.16 -6.93
CA LYS A 59 -12.48 -0.93 -6.31
C LYS A 59 -12.04 -2.30 -6.79
N ILE A 60 -10.72 -2.48 -6.87
CA ILE A 60 -10.08 -3.74 -7.25
C ILE A 60 -9.60 -4.40 -5.95
N PRO A 61 -10.36 -5.31 -5.33
CA PRO A 61 -9.88 -6.00 -4.14
C PRO A 61 -8.82 -7.06 -4.42
N ASP A 62 -8.10 -7.35 -3.34
CA ASP A 62 -7.14 -8.46 -3.16
C ASP A 62 -6.04 -8.48 -4.23
N CYS A 63 -5.58 -7.29 -4.63
CA CYS A 63 -4.39 -7.11 -5.45
C CYS A 63 -3.24 -6.56 -4.58
N TYR A 64 -2.10 -7.24 -4.63
CA TYR A 64 -0.92 -6.87 -3.85
C TYR A 64 0.33 -7.53 -4.43
N TRP A 65 1.47 -7.03 -4.03
CA TRP A 65 2.77 -7.67 -4.20
C TRP A 65 3.22 -8.24 -2.88
N LYS A 66 3.65 -9.51 -2.88
CA LYS A 66 4.40 -10.10 -1.77
C LYS A 66 5.88 -9.86 -2.03
N VAL A 67 6.49 -8.97 -1.25
CA VAL A 67 7.89 -8.57 -1.45
C VAL A 67 8.82 -9.72 -1.07
N THR A 68 9.79 -10.03 -1.93
CA THR A 68 10.78 -11.10 -1.71
C THR A 68 12.19 -10.56 -1.52
N ARG A 69 12.52 -9.44 -2.17
CA ARG A 69 13.84 -8.84 -2.11
C ARG A 69 13.75 -7.34 -2.31
N THR A 70 14.59 -6.60 -1.59
CA THR A 70 14.77 -5.16 -1.76
C THR A 70 16.24 -4.78 -1.82
N GLN A 71 16.53 -3.72 -2.57
CA GLN A 71 17.83 -3.06 -2.63
C GLN A 71 17.57 -1.57 -2.59
N PHE A 72 17.86 -0.94 -1.45
CA PHE A 72 17.64 0.49 -1.27
C PHE A 72 18.86 1.31 -1.68
N LYS A 73 18.59 2.56 -2.06
CA LYS A 73 19.56 3.63 -2.29
C LYS A 73 18.99 4.93 -1.73
N CYS A 74 19.85 5.93 -1.52
CA CYS A 74 19.42 7.27 -1.08
C CYS A 74 18.51 7.19 0.15
N GLU A 75 18.96 6.49 1.20
CA GLU A 75 18.23 6.35 2.48
C GLU A 75 16.82 5.74 2.33
N GLY A 76 16.64 4.83 1.37
CA GLY A 76 15.34 4.18 1.15
C GLY A 76 14.34 5.02 0.38
N LYS A 77 14.75 6.14 -0.24
CA LYS A 77 13.89 6.89 -1.17
C LYS A 77 13.89 6.31 -2.58
N HIS A 78 14.93 5.55 -2.92
CA HIS A 78 15.14 4.94 -4.24
C HIS A 78 15.58 3.48 -4.09
N GLY A 79 15.57 2.73 -5.19
CA GLY A 79 16.06 1.35 -5.16
C GLY A 79 15.57 0.45 -6.27
N LYS A 80 15.54 -0.83 -5.94
CA LYS A 80 14.89 -1.91 -6.69
C LYS A 80 14.18 -2.82 -5.70
N ALA A 81 13.01 -3.30 -6.08
CA ALA A 81 12.25 -4.27 -5.30
C ALA A 81 11.75 -5.38 -6.23
N TRP A 82 11.70 -6.58 -5.69
CA TRP A 82 11.17 -7.78 -6.35
C TRP A 82 10.10 -8.40 -5.48
N GLY A 83 9.14 -9.06 -6.11
CA GLY A 83 8.07 -9.73 -5.41
C GLY A 83 7.22 -10.61 -6.30
N LEU A 84 6.27 -11.27 -5.68
CA LEU A 84 5.23 -12.05 -6.36
C LEU A 84 3.97 -11.21 -6.46
N LEU A 85 3.42 -11.08 -7.66
CA LEU A 85 2.17 -10.38 -7.92
C LEU A 85 0.98 -11.30 -7.63
N PHE A 86 0.10 -10.84 -6.76
CA PHE A 86 -1.22 -11.38 -6.54
C PHE A 86 -2.25 -10.42 -7.13
N TRP A 87 -3.11 -10.94 -7.99
CA TRP A 87 -4.16 -10.19 -8.64
C TRP A 87 -5.51 -10.84 -8.36
N LYS A 88 -6.41 -10.12 -7.68
CA LYS A 88 -7.73 -10.63 -7.29
C LYS A 88 -7.64 -11.97 -6.55
N GLY A 89 -6.67 -12.09 -5.64
CA GLY A 89 -6.41 -13.30 -4.85
C GLY A 89 -5.69 -14.43 -5.58
N LYS A 90 -5.38 -14.30 -6.87
CA LYS A 90 -4.61 -15.30 -7.61
C LYS A 90 -3.16 -14.85 -7.79
N GLN A 91 -2.21 -15.75 -7.54
CA GLN A 91 -0.82 -15.50 -7.87
C GLN A 91 -0.67 -15.50 -9.40
N VAL A 92 -0.18 -14.39 -9.96
CA VAL A 92 0.01 -14.22 -11.40
C VAL A 92 1.46 -14.48 -11.80
N SER A 93 2.40 -14.12 -10.96
CA SER A 93 3.83 -14.34 -11.20
C SER A 93 4.25 -15.70 -10.63
N GLU A 94 4.80 -16.58 -11.46
CA GLU A 94 5.38 -17.85 -10.99
C GLU A 94 6.67 -17.60 -10.19
N GLN A 95 7.50 -16.69 -10.68
CA GLN A 95 8.78 -16.32 -10.08
C GLN A 95 8.78 -14.87 -9.60
N PRO A 96 9.62 -14.51 -8.61
CA PRO A 96 9.73 -13.13 -8.16
C PRO A 96 10.20 -12.20 -9.27
N GLU A 97 9.36 -11.25 -9.65
CA GLU A 97 9.67 -10.28 -10.70
C GLU A 97 9.90 -8.88 -10.13
N ARG A 98 10.51 -8.01 -10.94
CA ARG A 98 10.80 -6.63 -10.53
C ARG A 98 9.51 -5.82 -10.45
N ILE A 99 9.22 -5.26 -9.28
CA ILE A 99 8.06 -4.41 -9.06
C ILE A 99 8.24 -3.11 -9.86
N ARG A 100 7.34 -2.84 -10.80
CA ARG A 100 7.38 -1.65 -11.65
C ARG A 100 6.55 -0.50 -11.04
N GLY A 101 6.86 0.73 -11.44
CA GLY A 101 6.14 1.92 -10.98
C GLY A 101 6.38 2.28 -9.51
N SER A 102 7.47 1.79 -8.92
CA SER A 102 7.84 1.98 -7.51
C SER A 102 7.90 3.45 -7.08
N LEU A 103 8.42 4.33 -7.94
CA LEU A 103 8.50 5.78 -7.71
C LEU A 103 7.28 6.55 -8.26
N LYS A 104 6.55 5.95 -9.21
CA LYS A 104 5.47 6.63 -9.93
C LYS A 104 4.16 6.64 -9.14
N TYR A 105 3.88 5.53 -8.46
CA TYR A 105 2.61 5.35 -7.78
C TYR A 105 2.76 5.53 -6.27
N SER A 106 1.64 5.85 -5.64
CA SER A 106 1.51 5.79 -4.20
C SER A 106 1.22 4.35 -3.77
N TRP A 107 1.99 3.88 -2.80
CA TRP A 107 1.98 2.52 -2.27
C TRP A 107 1.59 2.55 -0.79
N ASN A 108 1.00 1.46 -0.33
CA ASN A 108 0.70 1.23 1.08
C ASN A 108 0.89 -0.24 1.46
N GLU A 109 1.05 -0.53 2.75
CA GLU A 109 1.15 -1.90 3.28
C GLU A 109 -0.23 -2.56 3.31
N GLY A 110 -0.28 -3.84 2.99
CA GLY A 110 -1.50 -4.65 3.00
C GLY A 110 -1.95 -5.07 1.60
N ARG A 111 -3.27 -5.09 1.40
CA ARG A 111 -3.92 -5.53 0.16
C ARG A 111 -4.91 -4.47 -0.29
N SER A 112 -5.13 -4.39 -1.61
CA SER A 112 -6.13 -3.45 -2.10
C SER A 112 -7.54 -3.85 -1.66
N GLU A 113 -8.33 -2.84 -1.34
CA GLU A 113 -9.71 -2.99 -0.88
C GLU A 113 -10.68 -2.67 -2.00
N GLY A 114 -11.86 -3.28 -1.96
CA GLY A 114 -12.93 -3.00 -2.89
C GLY A 114 -13.95 -4.13 -2.91
N VAL A 115 -15.08 -3.87 -3.55
CA VAL A 115 -16.04 -4.91 -3.90
C VAL A 115 -15.97 -5.03 -5.41
N TRP A 116 -15.61 -6.22 -5.90
CA TRP A 116 -15.76 -6.51 -7.33
C TRP A 116 -17.23 -6.80 -7.55
N ASP A 117 -17.98 -5.80 -7.99
CA ASP A 117 -19.37 -5.98 -8.41
C ASP A 117 -19.38 -6.75 -9.75
N TYR A 118 -19.38 -8.09 -9.67
CA TYR A 118 -19.46 -8.96 -10.85
C TYR A 118 -20.74 -8.71 -11.67
N GLU A 119 -21.75 -8.08 -11.06
CA GLU A 119 -23.07 -7.83 -11.65
C GLU A 119 -23.13 -6.64 -12.62
N ASN A 120 -22.13 -5.76 -12.69
CA ASN A 120 -22.17 -4.61 -13.62
C ASN A 120 -20.85 -4.36 -14.38
N PRO A 121 -20.58 -5.13 -15.45
CA PRO A 121 -19.41 -4.93 -16.30
C PRO A 121 -19.42 -3.59 -17.08
N ASN A 122 -20.54 -2.87 -17.13
CA ASN A 122 -20.72 -1.68 -17.97
C ASN A 122 -20.61 -0.34 -17.21
N ALA A 123 -20.46 -0.35 -15.88
CA ALA A 123 -20.32 0.86 -15.06
C ALA A 123 -19.12 1.76 -15.46
N LYS A 124 -18.14 1.20 -16.19
CA LYS A 124 -16.97 1.95 -16.71
C LYS A 124 -17.30 2.87 -17.90
N ARG A 125 -18.42 2.68 -18.59
CA ARG A 125 -18.80 3.50 -19.76
C ARG A 125 -19.62 4.75 -19.41
N ALA A 126 -20.31 4.77 -18.27
CA ALA A 126 -21.25 5.84 -17.92
C ALA A 126 -20.61 7.17 -17.47
N LYS A 127 -19.30 7.23 -17.20
CA LYS A 127 -18.64 8.44 -16.66
C LYS A 127 -17.92 9.32 -17.69
N LYS A 128 -18.37 9.34 -18.95
CA LYS A 128 -17.90 10.31 -19.96
C LYS A 128 -19.09 11.04 -20.60
N GLY A 129 -19.86 11.74 -19.78
CA GLY A 129 -20.79 12.77 -20.21
C GLY A 129 -20.67 13.95 -19.27
N LYS A 130 -19.69 14.83 -19.49
CA LYS A 130 -19.72 16.16 -18.87
C LYS A 130 -20.80 16.94 -19.63
N SER A 131 -21.88 17.27 -18.93
CA SER A 131 -22.90 18.23 -19.37
C SER A 131 -22.25 19.61 -19.54
N ASN A 132 -22.14 20.09 -20.78
CA ASN A 132 -21.96 21.51 -21.04
C ASN A 132 -23.36 22.16 -20.98
N THR A 133 -23.72 22.70 -19.82
CA THR A 133 -24.84 23.64 -19.72
C THR A 133 -24.27 25.03 -20.02
N ILE A 134 -24.56 25.53 -21.23
CA ILE A 134 -24.32 26.93 -21.58
C ILE A 134 -25.45 27.73 -20.93
N GLN A 135 -25.12 28.55 -19.93
CA GLN A 135 -26.02 29.59 -19.43
C GLN A 135 -26.16 30.67 -20.52
N ALA A 136 -27.32 30.73 -21.17
CA ALA A 136 -27.74 31.89 -21.93
C ALA A 136 -28.30 32.92 -20.93
N ALA A 137 -27.61 34.06 -20.81
CA ALA A 137 -28.12 35.23 -20.09
C ALA A 137 -29.10 35.97 -21.02
N SER A 138 -30.27 36.33 -20.48
CA SER A 138 -31.20 37.32 -21.04
C SER A 138 -30.90 38.71 -20.49
#